data_AF-A0A1M7UPL6-F1
#
_entry.id   AF-A0A1M7UPL6-F1
#
_cell.length_a   1.000
_cell.length_b   1.000
_cell.length_c   1.000
_cell.angle_alpha   90.00
_cell.angle_beta   90.00
_cell.angle_gamma   90.00
#
_symmetry.space_group_name_H-M   'P 1'
#
loop_
_entity.id
_entity.type
_entity.pdbx_description
1 polymer ?
#
loop_
_entity_poly.entity_id
_entity_poly.type
_entity_poly.pdbx_seq_one_letter_code
_entity_poly.pdbx_strand_id
1 'polypeptide(L)'
;MKKYSCLLLCTVAIGLTFLSGCASAGGSSAAGTNTIIKTDSGQVLETTDWEPTTYEIVNNFEGVTMGVKEGTVSLTGLTLNFSNSSDKQCIYGDYFLLEKKVKETWYQVPTIIDNYGFHSIGYDLAAGGNGERKVDWSWLYGKLEPGDYRIVKDILDFRGTGDYEKYYLAAEFSVDEGTKSADLAPMVMIKGKLYLDTGKESDIKGRCGVMDGEVTSTVEPFEKPAQDNQSNFGSGYGYQFVDERSVDILMNGKWLRFELS
;
A
#
# COMPACT_ATOMS: atom_id res chain seq x y z
N MET A 1 59.33 14.36 -26.15
CA MET A 1 60.25 14.72 -25.04
C MET A 1 59.77 16.06 -24.51
N LYS A 2 59.32 16.28 -23.27
CA LYS A 2 59.59 15.67 -21.97
C LYS A 2 58.28 15.48 -21.20
N LYS A 3 58.23 14.42 -20.39
CA LYS A 3 57.20 14.11 -19.40
C LYS A 3 57.51 14.89 -18.12
N TYR A 4 56.50 15.45 -17.45
CA TYR A 4 56.55 15.69 -16.01
C TYR A 4 55.21 15.31 -15.38
N SER A 5 55.27 14.15 -14.72
CA SER A 5 54.31 13.63 -13.76
C SER A 5 54.55 14.34 -12.43
N CYS A 6 53.50 14.76 -11.73
CA CYS A 6 53.57 15.11 -10.32
C CYS A 6 52.38 14.48 -9.60
N LEU A 7 52.61 13.28 -9.08
CA LEU A 7 51.81 12.65 -8.04
C LEU A 7 51.94 13.50 -6.76
N LEU A 8 50.83 13.95 -6.19
CA LEU A 8 50.75 14.22 -4.76
C LEU A 8 50.02 13.05 -4.09
N LEU A 9 50.81 12.21 -3.41
CA LEU A 9 50.37 11.21 -2.45
C LEU A 9 50.22 11.90 -1.08
N CYS A 10 49.00 12.08 -0.60
CA CYS A 10 48.75 12.38 0.81
C CYS A 10 48.48 11.05 1.54
N THR A 11 49.52 10.52 2.19
CA THR A 11 49.44 9.39 3.11
C THR A 11 48.79 9.84 4.42
N VAL A 12 47.57 9.36 4.70
CA VAL A 12 47.00 9.40 6.05
C VAL A 12 47.20 8.02 6.67
N ALA A 13 48.15 7.96 7.61
CA ALA A 13 48.30 6.84 8.53
C ALA A 13 47.40 7.09 9.74
N ILE A 14 46.35 6.30 9.91
CA ILE A 14 45.66 6.16 11.20
C ILE A 14 45.58 4.66 11.49
N GLY A 15 46.24 4.29 12.58
CA GLY A 15 46.51 2.92 12.98
C GLY A 15 45.24 2.14 13.37
N LEU A 16 45.26 0.86 13.03
CA LEU A 16 44.37 -0.15 13.56
C LEU A 16 44.61 -0.32 15.06
N THR A 17 43.57 -0.12 15.87
CA THR A 17 43.44 -0.79 17.16
C THR A 17 42.38 -1.87 17.03
N PHE A 18 42.84 -3.12 16.96
CA PHE A 18 42.01 -4.29 17.19
C PHE A 18 41.63 -4.35 18.67
N LEU A 19 40.33 -4.32 18.97
CA LEU A 19 39.80 -4.97 20.16
C LEU A 19 38.60 -5.84 19.75
N SER A 20 38.74 -7.08 20.15
CA SER A 20 37.91 -8.25 19.90
C SER A 20 36.53 -8.12 20.55
N GLY A 21 35.50 -8.55 19.83
CA GLY A 21 34.17 -8.80 20.40
C GLY A 21 33.41 -9.81 19.54
N CYS A 22 33.58 -11.09 19.84
CA CYS A 22 32.70 -12.14 19.32
C CYS A 22 31.36 -12.09 20.04
N ALA A 23 30.26 -11.96 19.30
CA ALA A 23 28.98 -12.55 19.67
C ALA A 23 28.25 -12.91 18.37
N SER A 24 28.09 -14.21 18.15
CA SER A 24 27.23 -14.78 17.11
C SER A 24 25.76 -14.59 17.50
N ALA A 25 24.95 -14.04 16.60
CA ALA A 25 23.53 -14.35 16.52
C ALA A 25 23.06 -14.11 15.09
N GLY A 26 22.35 -15.08 14.52
CA GLY A 26 21.93 -15.09 13.13
C GLY A 26 21.12 -13.85 12.75
N GLY A 27 21.37 -13.33 11.55
CA GLY A 27 20.53 -12.34 10.90
C GLY A 27 19.18 -12.95 10.58
N SER A 28 18.26 -12.83 11.52
CA SER A 28 16.82 -12.92 11.31
C SER A 28 16.37 -11.55 10.80
N SER A 29 15.82 -11.52 9.58
CA SER A 29 15.04 -10.39 9.06
C SER A 29 13.88 -10.10 10.03
N ALA A 30 14.05 -9.09 10.89
CA ALA A 30 13.02 -8.69 11.83
C ALA A 30 12.09 -7.70 11.13
N ALA A 31 10.83 -8.12 10.93
CA ALA A 31 9.74 -7.20 10.67
C ALA A 31 9.65 -6.18 11.82
N GLY A 32 9.79 -4.88 11.51
CA GLY A 32 9.65 -3.81 12.50
C GLY A 32 8.30 -3.91 13.21
N THR A 33 8.33 -3.96 14.54
CA THR A 33 7.14 -4.22 15.35
C THR A 33 6.63 -2.91 15.97
N ASN A 34 5.43 -2.48 15.59
CA ASN A 34 4.75 -1.40 16.30
C ASN A 34 4.49 -1.82 17.75
N THR A 35 5.19 -1.21 18.71
CA THR A 35 5.05 -1.55 20.12
C THR A 35 4.12 -0.56 20.80
N ILE A 36 2.95 -1.05 21.22
CA ILE A 36 1.99 -0.29 22.03
C ILE A 36 2.38 -0.46 23.50
N ILE A 37 3.07 0.53 24.08
CA ILE A 37 3.35 0.54 25.52
C ILE A 37 2.17 1.20 26.23
N LYS A 38 1.43 0.43 27.04
CA LYS A 38 0.46 0.99 28.00
C LYS A 38 1.22 1.47 29.24
N THR A 39 1.30 2.78 29.43
CA THR A 39 1.72 3.36 30.71
C THR A 39 0.52 3.45 31.65
N ASP A 40 0.81 3.48 32.96
CA ASP A 40 -0.15 3.50 34.08
C ASP A 40 -1.08 4.73 34.09
N SER A 41 -0.91 5.65 33.13
CA SER A 41 -1.71 6.85 32.90
C SER A 41 -2.70 6.73 31.73
N GLY A 42 -2.81 5.57 31.08
CA GLY A 42 -3.76 5.35 29.97
C GLY A 42 -3.40 6.02 28.65
N GLN A 43 -2.22 6.62 28.51
CA GLN A 43 -1.72 7.11 27.23
C GLN A 43 -1.01 5.99 26.47
N VAL A 44 -1.47 5.71 25.26
CA VAL A 44 -0.81 4.78 24.33
C VAL A 44 0.41 5.48 23.73
N LEU A 45 1.61 4.99 24.04
CA LEU A 45 2.85 5.47 23.43
C LEU A 45 3.13 4.64 22.18
N GLU A 46 2.78 5.15 21.00
CA GLU A 46 3.27 4.56 19.74
C GLU A 46 4.71 5.01 19.48
N THR A 47 5.64 4.07 19.46
CA THR A 47 7.03 4.31 19.06
C THR A 47 7.40 3.33 17.97
N THR A 48 8.13 3.80 16.97
CA THR A 48 8.64 2.97 15.87
C THR A 48 10.16 2.99 15.85
N ASP A 49 10.76 1.87 15.47
CA ASP A 49 12.18 1.70 15.19
C ASP A 49 12.54 2.02 13.73
N TRP A 50 11.57 2.49 12.95
CA TRP A 50 11.74 2.81 11.53
C TRP A 50 12.62 4.04 11.32
N GLU A 51 13.23 4.10 10.13
CA GLU A 51 14.05 5.24 9.73
C GLU A 51 13.17 6.48 9.53
N PRO A 52 13.55 7.65 10.06
CA PRO A 52 12.83 8.89 9.80
C PRO A 52 12.91 9.28 8.32
N THR A 53 12.00 10.15 7.89
CA THR A 53 12.03 10.69 6.53
C THR A 53 13.35 11.40 6.25
N THR A 54 13.86 11.23 5.03
CA THR A 54 14.94 12.06 4.48
C THR A 54 14.40 13.21 3.62
N TYR A 55 13.06 13.30 3.48
CA TYR A 55 12.35 14.26 2.63
C TYR A 55 11.57 15.27 3.49
N GLU A 56 12.30 16.23 4.05
CA GLU A 56 11.72 17.31 4.87
C GLU A 56 11.04 18.38 4.00
N ILE A 57 11.62 18.69 2.85
CA ILE A 57 11.11 19.68 1.90
C ILE A 57 10.43 18.95 0.75
N VAL A 58 9.10 19.03 0.72
CA VAL A 58 8.24 18.47 -0.33
C VAL A 58 7.21 19.51 -0.76
N ASN A 59 6.66 19.35 -1.97
CA ASN A 59 5.62 20.23 -2.51
C ASN A 59 6.04 21.71 -2.61
N ASN A 60 7.34 21.97 -2.80
CA ASN A 60 7.89 23.31 -2.97
C ASN A 60 8.08 23.73 -4.44
N PHE A 61 7.63 22.91 -5.39
CA PHE A 61 7.70 23.22 -6.80
C PHE A 61 6.45 23.97 -7.25
N GLU A 62 6.55 25.30 -7.38
CA GLU A 62 5.42 26.17 -7.68
C GLU A 62 4.74 25.78 -9.01
N GLY A 63 3.42 25.65 -8.97
CA GLY A 63 2.61 25.26 -10.13
C GLY A 63 2.66 23.77 -10.47
N VAL A 64 3.36 22.94 -9.70
CA VAL A 64 3.41 21.48 -9.93
C VAL A 64 2.95 20.74 -8.68
N THR A 65 1.90 19.94 -8.80
CA THR A 65 1.26 19.27 -7.67
C THR A 65 1.07 17.79 -7.94
N MET A 66 1.11 17.00 -6.87
CA MET A 66 0.73 15.59 -6.86
C MET A 66 -0.33 15.37 -5.79
N GLY A 67 -1.35 14.57 -6.11
CA GLY A 67 -2.39 14.18 -5.16
C GLY A 67 -2.82 12.73 -5.36
N VAL A 68 -3.71 12.27 -4.49
CA VAL A 68 -4.34 10.96 -4.62
C VAL A 68 -5.68 11.12 -5.31
N LYS A 69 -5.94 10.28 -6.32
CA LYS A 69 -7.23 10.22 -6.99
C LYS A 69 -8.25 9.61 -6.04
N GLU A 70 -9.33 10.34 -5.79
CA GLU A 70 -10.40 9.95 -4.88
C GLU A 70 -10.97 8.56 -5.21
N GLY A 71 -11.26 7.77 -4.18
CA GLY A 71 -11.83 6.43 -4.32
C GLY A 71 -10.88 5.35 -4.84
N THR A 72 -9.57 5.63 -4.96
CA THR A 72 -8.59 4.65 -5.47
C THR A 72 -7.68 4.03 -4.41
N VAL A 73 -7.70 4.52 -3.17
CA VAL A 73 -6.87 4.01 -2.07
C VAL A 73 -7.30 2.59 -1.71
N SER A 74 -6.34 1.67 -1.63
CA SER A 74 -6.49 0.31 -1.11
C SER A 74 -5.33 -0.05 -0.16
N LEU A 75 -5.32 -1.27 0.38
CA LEU A 75 -4.20 -1.76 1.19
C LEU A 75 -2.90 -1.92 0.40
N THR A 76 -2.97 -2.01 -0.93
CA THR A 76 -1.87 -2.42 -1.81
C THR A 76 -1.52 -1.41 -2.88
N GLY A 77 -2.34 -0.38 -3.07
CA GLY A 77 -2.09 0.63 -4.08
C GLY A 77 -3.04 1.82 -4.02
N LEU A 78 -2.79 2.76 -4.92
CA LEU A 78 -3.69 3.87 -5.24
C LEU A 78 -3.39 4.39 -6.65
N THR A 79 -4.13 5.41 -7.09
CA THR A 79 -3.80 6.19 -8.28
C THR A 79 -3.39 7.60 -7.89
N LEU A 80 -2.20 8.02 -8.31
CA LEU A 80 -1.73 9.40 -8.18
C LEU A 80 -2.23 10.23 -9.36
N ASN A 81 -2.57 11.49 -9.09
CA ASN A 81 -2.76 12.52 -10.09
C ASN A 81 -1.62 13.54 -10.02
N PHE A 82 -1.22 14.05 -11.17
CA PHE A 82 -0.21 15.08 -11.34
C PHE A 82 -0.82 16.22 -12.14
N SER A 83 -0.52 17.45 -11.75
CA SER A 83 -0.90 18.66 -12.47
C SER A 83 0.30 19.58 -12.55
N ASN A 84 0.54 20.13 -13.73
CA ASN A 84 1.56 21.13 -13.97
C ASN A 84 0.90 22.37 -14.59
N SER A 85 0.62 23.37 -13.77
CA SER A 85 0.14 24.68 -14.19
C SER A 85 1.27 25.70 -14.40
N SER A 86 2.53 25.28 -14.25
CA SER A 86 3.71 26.10 -14.55
C SER A 86 4.02 26.16 -16.06
N ASP A 87 5.05 26.93 -16.41
CA ASP A 87 5.63 26.98 -17.76
C ASP A 87 6.77 25.96 -17.97
N LYS A 88 7.04 25.10 -16.98
CA LYS A 88 8.16 24.15 -16.99
C LYS A 88 7.81 22.83 -17.66
N GLN A 89 8.79 22.20 -18.29
CA GLN A 89 8.71 20.81 -18.73
C GLN A 89 9.12 19.92 -17.56
N CYS A 90 8.19 19.09 -17.08
CA CYS A 90 8.48 18.19 -15.96
C CYS A 90 8.65 16.75 -16.44
N ILE A 91 9.52 15.99 -15.78
CA ILE A 91 9.65 14.53 -15.97
C ILE A 91 9.63 13.86 -14.60
N TYR A 92 8.86 12.79 -14.45
CA TYR A 92 8.84 11.96 -13.24
C TYR A 92 9.01 10.48 -13.58
N GLY A 93 9.47 9.69 -12.61
CA GLY A 93 9.76 8.26 -12.81
C GLY A 93 8.83 7.31 -12.07
N ASP A 94 9.13 6.01 -12.17
CA ASP A 94 8.41 4.97 -11.44
C ASP A 94 8.78 4.90 -9.96
N TYR A 95 9.98 5.32 -9.58
CA TYR A 95 10.44 5.33 -8.18
C TYR A 95 9.47 6.09 -7.28
N PHE A 96 9.16 5.51 -6.13
CA PHE A 96 8.43 6.16 -5.04
C PHE A 96 8.97 5.67 -3.70
N LEU A 97 8.82 6.50 -2.67
CA LEU A 97 8.97 6.11 -1.28
C LEU A 97 7.60 6.13 -0.60
N LEU A 98 7.32 5.12 0.22
CA LEU A 98 6.16 5.07 1.08
C LEU A 98 6.58 5.39 2.53
N GLU A 99 5.87 6.32 3.16
CA GLU A 99 6.13 6.73 4.54
C GLU A 99 4.84 6.71 5.37
N LYS A 100 4.96 6.41 6.67
CA LYS A 100 3.88 6.43 7.66
C LYS A 100 4.08 7.57 8.65
N LYS A 101 3.01 8.25 9.03
CA LYS A 101 3.02 9.27 10.09
C LYS A 101 2.89 8.59 11.45
N VAL A 102 3.84 8.85 12.35
CA VAL A 102 3.81 8.42 13.75
C VAL A 102 4.14 9.63 14.61
N LYS A 103 3.21 10.05 15.48
CA LYS A 103 3.36 11.24 16.35
C LYS A 103 3.86 12.47 15.58
N GLU A 104 3.13 12.85 14.54
CA GLU A 104 3.44 13.99 13.65
C GLU A 104 4.71 13.86 12.80
N THR A 105 5.51 12.81 12.98
CA THR A 105 6.76 12.59 12.25
C THR A 105 6.59 11.51 11.20
N TRP A 106 7.18 11.73 10.01
CA TRP A 106 7.16 10.76 8.92
C TRP A 106 8.33 9.77 9.03
N TYR A 107 8.01 8.49 8.87
CA TYR A 107 8.95 7.37 8.90
C TYR A 107 8.84 6.52 7.65
N GLN A 108 9.96 6.03 7.14
CA GLN A 108 10.01 5.16 5.98
C GLN A 108 9.40 3.80 6.30
N VAL A 109 8.44 3.36 5.50
CA VAL A 109 7.89 2.00 5.64
C VAL A 109 8.99 1.02 5.22
N PRO A 110 9.32 -0.01 6.04
CA PRO A 110 10.34 -0.98 5.68
C PRO A 110 9.94 -1.80 4.45
N THR A 111 10.91 -2.10 3.60
CA THR A 111 10.69 -3.01 2.46
C THR A 111 10.66 -4.46 2.94
N ILE A 112 9.87 -5.31 2.28
CA ILE A 112 9.78 -6.75 2.58
C ILE A 112 10.82 -7.58 1.80
N ILE A 113 11.59 -6.91 0.93
CA ILE A 113 12.69 -7.48 0.14
C ILE A 113 13.89 -6.51 0.14
N ASP A 114 15.11 -7.06 0.09
CA ASP A 114 16.35 -6.27 0.20
C ASP A 114 16.94 -5.87 -1.17
N ASN A 115 16.66 -6.64 -2.22
CA ASN A 115 17.21 -6.42 -3.56
C ASN A 115 16.08 -6.13 -4.55
N TYR A 116 15.75 -4.86 -4.69
CA TYR A 116 14.72 -4.37 -5.59
C TYR A 116 15.26 -3.28 -6.51
N GLY A 117 14.52 -3.01 -7.59
CA GLY A 117 14.84 -1.94 -8.51
C GLY A 117 13.58 -1.42 -9.18
N PHE A 118 13.64 -0.16 -9.61
CA PHE A 118 12.59 0.48 -10.40
C PHE A 118 13.03 0.57 -11.85
N HIS A 119 12.05 0.49 -12.76
CA HIS A 119 12.31 0.78 -14.16
C HIS A 119 12.73 2.26 -14.31
N SER A 120 13.80 2.48 -15.06
CA SER A 120 14.26 3.84 -15.39
C SER A 120 13.46 4.38 -16.58
N ILE A 121 12.17 4.63 -16.35
CA ILE A 121 11.25 5.23 -17.32
C ILE A 121 10.96 6.66 -16.88
N GLY A 122 11.08 7.61 -17.80
CA GLY A 122 10.66 9.00 -17.60
C GLY A 122 9.30 9.24 -18.24
N TYR A 123 8.36 9.77 -17.46
CA TYR A 123 7.05 10.19 -17.92
C TYR A 123 7.02 11.71 -18.05
N ASP A 124 6.68 12.19 -19.23
CA ASP A 124 6.56 13.62 -19.49
C ASP A 124 5.30 14.20 -18.82
N LEU A 125 5.48 15.32 -18.14
CA LEU A 125 4.42 16.18 -17.64
C LEU A 125 4.65 17.60 -18.17
N ALA A 126 4.14 17.83 -19.38
CA ALA A 126 4.30 19.10 -20.09
C ALA A 126 3.68 20.28 -19.33
N ALA A 127 4.10 21.50 -19.68
CA ALA A 127 3.50 22.73 -19.19
C ALA A 127 1.98 22.77 -19.48
N GLY A 128 1.18 23.11 -18.47
CA GLY A 128 -0.29 23.03 -18.52
C GLY A 128 -0.86 21.61 -18.51
N GLY A 129 -0.01 20.59 -18.38
CA GLY A 129 -0.36 19.18 -18.51
C GLY A 129 -0.87 18.55 -17.22
N ASN A 130 -1.48 17.37 -17.37
CA ASN A 130 -1.89 16.51 -16.27
C ASN A 130 -1.43 15.07 -16.53
N GLY A 131 -1.27 14.28 -15.47
CA GLY A 131 -0.91 12.89 -15.55
C GLY A 131 -1.61 12.06 -14.48
N GLU A 132 -1.79 10.77 -14.74
CA GLU A 132 -2.22 9.79 -13.74
C GLU A 132 -1.22 8.64 -13.69
N ARG A 133 -0.99 8.10 -12.50
CA ARG A 133 -0.14 6.91 -12.33
C ARG A 133 -0.72 5.98 -11.28
N LYS A 134 -1.03 4.76 -11.67
CA LYS A 134 -1.33 3.69 -10.72
C LYS A 134 -0.05 3.28 -10.00
N VAL A 135 -0.11 3.23 -8.67
CA VAL A 135 0.97 2.76 -7.81
C VAL A 135 0.53 1.46 -7.18
N ASP A 136 1.34 0.43 -7.34
CA ASP A 136 1.21 -0.86 -6.64
C ASP A 136 2.47 -1.04 -5.80
N TRP A 137 2.27 -1.10 -4.48
CA TRP A 137 3.34 -1.33 -3.51
C TRP A 137 3.32 -2.73 -2.92
N SER A 138 2.35 -3.59 -3.28
CA SER A 138 2.22 -4.92 -2.68
C SER A 138 3.48 -5.77 -2.78
N TRP A 139 4.22 -5.63 -3.88
CA TRP A 139 5.45 -6.35 -4.15
C TRP A 139 6.64 -5.88 -3.31
N LEU A 140 6.63 -4.64 -2.79
CA LEU A 140 7.75 -4.02 -2.08
C LEU A 140 7.49 -3.78 -0.60
N TYR A 141 6.25 -3.44 -0.24
CA TYR A 141 5.85 -3.06 1.12
C TYR A 141 4.71 -3.94 1.67
N GLY A 142 4.13 -4.83 0.85
CA GLY A 142 3.01 -5.67 1.25
C GLY A 142 1.69 -4.92 1.39
N LYS A 143 0.83 -5.37 2.30
CA LYS A 143 -0.43 -4.69 2.65
C LYS A 143 -0.19 -3.72 3.78
N LEU A 144 -0.77 -2.52 3.67
CA LEU A 144 -0.69 -1.53 4.74
C LEU A 144 -1.72 -1.82 5.83
N GLU A 145 -1.32 -1.59 7.07
CA GLU A 145 -2.26 -1.49 8.17
C GLU A 145 -2.91 -0.10 8.19
N PRO A 146 -4.02 0.09 8.92
CA PRO A 146 -4.60 1.40 9.10
C PRO A 146 -3.61 2.44 9.64
N GLY A 147 -3.76 3.67 9.19
CA GLY A 147 -2.94 4.82 9.56
C GLY A 147 -2.84 5.86 8.46
N ASP A 148 -2.10 6.92 8.76
CA ASP A 148 -1.81 8.00 7.82
C ASP A 148 -0.47 7.77 7.13
N TYR A 149 -0.49 7.87 5.81
CA TYR A 149 0.63 7.56 4.93
C TYR A 149 0.86 8.71 3.95
N ARG A 150 2.05 8.72 3.34
CA ARG A 150 2.32 9.54 2.15
C ARG A 150 3.17 8.78 1.15
N ILE A 151 2.93 9.07 -0.13
CA ILE A 151 3.86 8.73 -1.20
C ILE A 151 4.73 9.94 -1.49
N VAL A 152 6.05 9.76 -1.49
CA VAL A 152 7.02 10.75 -1.94
C VAL A 152 7.60 10.32 -3.28
N LYS A 153 7.63 11.24 -4.25
CA LYS A 153 8.24 11.02 -5.58
C LYS A 153 9.11 12.21 -5.96
N ASP A 154 10.17 11.94 -6.72
CA ASP A 154 10.91 13.00 -7.37
C ASP A 154 10.24 13.45 -8.67
N ILE A 155 10.45 14.72 -8.99
CA ILE A 155 10.05 15.32 -10.25
C ILE A 155 11.15 16.27 -10.70
N LEU A 156 11.46 16.24 -11.99
CA LEU A 156 12.55 17.00 -12.59
C LEU A 156 11.97 18.17 -13.38
N ASP A 157 12.42 19.40 -13.10
CA ASP A 157 12.34 20.51 -14.07
C ASP A 157 13.41 20.26 -15.14
N PHE A 158 13.00 19.74 -16.29
CA PHE A 158 13.89 19.26 -17.32
C PHE A 158 14.14 20.33 -18.40
N ARG A 159 15.40 20.77 -18.51
CA ARG A 159 15.83 21.81 -19.48
C ARG A 159 16.74 21.21 -20.56
N GLY A 160 17.36 20.07 -20.29
CA GLY A 160 18.16 19.29 -21.23
C GLY A 160 18.91 18.14 -20.56
N THR A 161 19.63 17.33 -21.34
CA THR A 161 20.46 16.25 -20.79
C THR A 161 21.53 16.81 -19.86
N GLY A 162 21.46 16.44 -18.58
CA GLY A 162 22.35 16.94 -17.53
C GLY A 162 22.03 18.35 -17.03
N ASP A 163 21.00 19.00 -17.57
CA ASP A 163 20.46 20.28 -17.11
C ASP A 163 19.03 20.08 -16.62
N TYR A 164 18.92 19.77 -15.34
CA TYR A 164 17.65 19.61 -14.66
C TYR A 164 17.79 19.96 -13.19
N GLU A 165 16.67 20.35 -12.59
CA GLU A 165 16.56 20.56 -11.15
C GLU A 165 15.56 19.56 -10.57
N LYS A 166 15.92 18.96 -9.43
CA LYS A 166 15.10 17.92 -8.78
C LYS A 166 14.30 18.53 -7.65
N TYR A 167 13.00 18.26 -7.67
CA TYR A 167 12.06 18.56 -6.59
C TYR A 167 11.43 17.27 -6.08
N TYR A 168 10.76 17.34 -4.93
CA TYR A 168 10.02 16.24 -4.36
C TYR A 168 8.56 16.64 -4.14
N LEU A 169 7.65 15.77 -4.58
CA LEU A 169 6.23 15.90 -4.32
C LEU A 169 5.80 14.83 -3.34
N ALA A 170 4.86 15.18 -2.46
CA ALA A 170 4.25 14.28 -1.50
C ALA A 170 2.73 14.32 -1.61
N ALA A 171 2.11 13.16 -1.66
CA ALA A 171 0.66 12.99 -1.60
C ALA A 171 0.32 12.17 -0.36
N GLU A 172 -0.40 12.79 0.57
CA GLU A 172 -0.85 12.16 1.81
C GLU A 172 -2.18 11.42 1.60
N PHE A 173 -2.37 10.32 2.32
CA PHE A 173 -3.59 9.52 2.31
C PHE A 173 -3.74 8.74 3.62
N SER A 174 -4.95 8.31 3.93
CA SER A 174 -5.21 7.46 5.08
C SER A 174 -5.70 6.10 4.59
N VAL A 175 -5.21 5.05 5.25
CA VAL A 175 -5.80 3.70 5.19
C VAL A 175 -6.60 3.57 6.48
N ASP A 176 -7.89 3.34 6.38
CA ASP A 176 -8.74 3.08 7.55
C ASP A 176 -9.20 1.62 7.61
N GLU A 177 -9.89 1.25 8.67
CA GLU A 177 -10.49 -0.08 8.79
C GLU A 177 -11.50 -0.35 7.65
N GLY A 178 -12.14 0.69 7.12
CA GLY A 178 -12.97 0.60 5.92
C GLY A 178 -12.19 0.16 4.68
N THR A 179 -10.99 0.69 4.48
CA THR A 179 -10.06 0.37 3.38
C THR A 179 -9.51 -1.04 3.52
N LYS A 180 -9.19 -1.46 4.75
CA LYS A 180 -8.77 -2.84 5.05
C LYS A 180 -9.85 -3.85 4.73
N SER A 181 -11.09 -3.41 4.78
CA SER A 181 -12.23 -4.28 4.80
C SER A 181 -13.09 -4.23 3.52
N ALA A 182 -12.93 -3.20 2.69
CA ALA A 182 -13.27 -3.25 1.26
C ALA A 182 -12.48 -4.34 0.51
N ASP A 183 -11.34 -4.77 1.08
CA ASP A 183 -10.56 -5.93 0.64
C ASP A 183 -11.05 -7.27 1.25
N LEU A 184 -12.05 -7.28 2.15
CA LEU A 184 -12.69 -8.53 2.58
C LEU A 184 -13.61 -9.02 1.46
N ALA A 185 -13.34 -10.24 0.97
CA ALA A 185 -14.25 -10.92 0.05
C ALA A 185 -15.68 -10.94 0.64
N PRO A 186 -16.74 -10.79 -0.17
CA PRO A 186 -18.10 -10.96 0.31
C PRO A 186 -18.25 -12.26 1.10
N MET A 187 -18.92 -12.19 2.24
CA MET A 187 -19.02 -13.23 3.26
C MET A 187 -20.45 -13.37 3.74
N VAL A 188 -20.85 -14.61 4.03
CA VAL A 188 -22.12 -14.92 4.67
C VAL A 188 -21.94 -16.00 5.75
N MET A 189 -22.62 -15.84 6.87
CA MET A 189 -22.72 -16.86 7.91
C MET A 189 -24.03 -17.64 7.73
N ILE A 190 -23.97 -18.96 7.55
CA ILE A 190 -25.13 -19.82 7.36
C ILE A 190 -24.94 -21.08 8.21
N LYS A 191 -25.86 -21.37 9.14
CA LYS A 191 -25.82 -22.55 10.02
C LYS A 191 -24.47 -22.68 10.79
N GLY A 192 -23.98 -21.58 11.32
CA GLY A 192 -22.73 -21.47 12.08
C GLY A 192 -21.45 -21.60 11.23
N LYS A 193 -21.58 -21.61 9.91
CA LYS A 193 -20.47 -21.74 8.96
C LYS A 193 -20.31 -20.44 8.16
N LEU A 194 -19.07 -19.96 8.06
CA LEU A 194 -18.72 -18.78 7.27
C LEU A 194 -18.32 -19.20 5.85
N TYR A 195 -18.99 -18.63 4.85
CA TYR A 195 -18.72 -18.84 3.44
C TYR A 195 -18.20 -17.55 2.80
N LEU A 196 -17.17 -17.65 1.97
CA LEU A 196 -16.55 -16.53 1.24
C LEU A 196 -16.84 -16.65 -0.25
N ASP A 197 -17.08 -15.52 -0.91
CA ASP A 197 -17.21 -15.43 -2.35
C ASP A 197 -15.93 -15.89 -3.04
N THR A 198 -16.09 -16.78 -4.02
CA THR A 198 -14.99 -17.29 -4.84
C THR A 198 -14.69 -16.41 -6.05
N GLY A 199 -15.55 -15.42 -6.33
CA GLY A 199 -15.53 -14.60 -7.53
C GLY A 199 -16.04 -15.32 -8.78
N LYS A 200 -16.62 -16.52 -8.63
CA LYS A 200 -17.10 -17.36 -9.74
C LYS A 200 -18.62 -17.42 -9.79
N GLU A 201 -19.17 -17.35 -11.00
CA GLU A 201 -20.57 -17.71 -11.26
C GLU A 201 -20.70 -19.25 -11.19
N SER A 202 -21.83 -19.73 -10.68
CA SER A 202 -22.09 -21.16 -10.52
C SER A 202 -22.20 -21.87 -11.87
N ASP A 203 -21.69 -23.09 -11.92
CA ASP A 203 -21.71 -23.99 -13.07
C ASP A 203 -22.98 -24.88 -13.15
N ILE A 204 -23.88 -24.77 -12.16
CA ILE A 204 -25.12 -25.56 -12.09
C ILE A 204 -26.18 -25.00 -13.06
N LYS A 205 -26.52 -25.78 -14.08
CA LYS A 205 -27.49 -25.38 -15.14
C LYS A 205 -28.95 -25.65 -14.83
N GLY A 206 -29.25 -26.52 -13.85
CA GLY A 206 -30.61 -26.91 -13.48
C GLY A 206 -30.79 -26.84 -11.98
N ARG A 207 -31.62 -25.89 -11.52
CA ARG A 207 -31.92 -25.70 -10.09
C ARG A 207 -33.36 -26.04 -9.79
N CYS A 208 -33.59 -26.51 -8.57
CA CYS A 208 -34.93 -26.51 -8.01
C CYS A 208 -35.42 -25.06 -7.91
N GLY A 209 -36.69 -24.79 -8.21
CA GLY A 209 -37.28 -23.45 -8.08
C GLY A 209 -37.47 -23.00 -6.63
N VAL A 210 -37.18 -23.86 -5.66
CA VAL A 210 -37.31 -23.57 -4.22
C VAL A 210 -35.93 -23.28 -3.63
N MET A 211 -35.79 -22.16 -2.92
CA MET A 211 -34.58 -21.76 -2.21
C MET A 211 -34.39 -22.60 -0.94
N ASP A 212 -33.14 -22.88 -0.55
CA ASP A 212 -32.83 -23.55 0.72
C ASP A 212 -32.89 -22.59 1.91
N GLY A 213 -32.67 -21.30 1.65
CA GLY A 213 -32.83 -20.22 2.60
C GLY A 213 -32.56 -18.86 1.98
N GLU A 214 -32.48 -17.85 2.83
CA GLU A 214 -32.30 -16.46 2.45
C GLU A 214 -31.35 -15.76 3.42
N VAL A 215 -30.51 -14.87 2.91
CA VAL A 215 -29.73 -13.92 3.70
C VAL A 215 -30.69 -12.85 4.23
N THR A 216 -30.97 -12.86 5.53
CA THR A 216 -32.02 -12.03 6.14
C THR A 216 -31.52 -10.73 6.75
N SER A 217 -30.22 -10.62 7.04
CA SER A 217 -29.63 -9.42 7.63
C SER A 217 -28.26 -9.13 7.03
N THR A 218 -27.79 -7.91 7.25
CA THR A 218 -26.44 -7.49 6.84
C THR A 218 -25.78 -6.81 8.02
N VAL A 219 -24.50 -7.08 8.22
CA VAL A 219 -23.61 -6.15 8.88
C VAL A 219 -23.13 -5.11 7.88
N GLU A 220 -22.33 -4.16 8.35
CA GLU A 220 -21.61 -3.27 7.45
C GLU A 220 -20.71 -4.07 6.49
N PRO A 221 -20.43 -3.57 5.27
CA PRO A 221 -19.64 -4.31 4.28
C PRO A 221 -18.27 -4.78 4.78
N PHE A 222 -17.80 -4.10 5.83
CA PHE A 222 -16.52 -4.29 6.45
C PHE A 222 -16.50 -5.15 7.73
N GLU A 223 -17.63 -5.72 8.14
CA GLU A 223 -17.73 -6.51 9.35
C GLU A 223 -17.87 -8.00 9.02
N LYS A 224 -17.24 -8.87 9.81
CA LYS A 224 -17.42 -10.32 9.66
C LYS A 224 -18.80 -10.71 10.22
N PRO A 225 -19.67 -11.36 9.42
CA PRO A 225 -20.97 -11.78 9.92
C PRO A 225 -20.82 -12.75 11.10
N ALA A 226 -21.62 -12.54 12.14
CA ALA A 226 -21.54 -13.29 13.40
C ALA A 226 -22.82 -14.09 13.69
N GLN A 227 -23.92 -13.81 12.99
CA GLN A 227 -25.22 -14.48 13.15
C GLN A 227 -25.59 -15.26 11.91
N ASP A 228 -26.38 -16.32 12.07
CA ASP A 228 -26.91 -17.07 10.92
C ASP A 228 -27.75 -16.18 10.00
N ASN A 229 -27.60 -16.40 8.70
CA ASN A 229 -28.24 -15.65 7.62
C ASN A 229 -27.90 -14.15 7.60
N GLN A 230 -26.70 -13.82 8.08
CA GLN A 230 -26.13 -12.47 8.04
C GLN A 230 -24.98 -12.43 7.03
N SER A 231 -24.91 -11.37 6.22
CA SER A 231 -23.81 -11.13 5.28
C SER A 231 -23.13 -9.78 5.52
N ASN A 232 -22.05 -9.51 4.79
CA ASN A 232 -21.45 -8.18 4.64
C ASN A 232 -21.68 -7.60 3.23
N PHE A 233 -22.73 -8.03 2.52
CA PHE A 233 -22.99 -7.58 1.15
C PHE A 233 -24.47 -7.28 0.88
N GLY A 234 -25.29 -7.20 1.93
CA GLY A 234 -26.73 -6.95 1.88
C GLY A 234 -27.59 -8.17 2.15
N SER A 235 -28.89 -7.95 2.29
CA SER A 235 -29.90 -8.98 2.59
C SER A 235 -30.92 -9.14 1.45
N GLY A 236 -31.83 -10.11 1.57
CA GLY A 236 -32.85 -10.43 0.57
C GLY A 236 -32.37 -11.42 -0.51
N TYR A 237 -31.18 -12.01 -0.34
CA TYR A 237 -30.61 -12.93 -1.31
C TYR A 237 -30.92 -14.38 -0.96
N GLY A 238 -31.65 -15.06 -1.85
CA GLY A 238 -31.88 -16.50 -1.72
C GLY A 238 -30.60 -17.30 -1.98
N TYR A 239 -30.43 -18.41 -1.29
CA TYR A 239 -29.28 -19.30 -1.47
C TYR A 239 -29.69 -20.77 -1.59
N GLN A 240 -28.81 -21.57 -2.20
CA GLN A 240 -28.93 -23.03 -2.31
C GLN A 240 -27.59 -23.71 -2.01
N PHE A 241 -27.62 -24.76 -1.20
CA PHE A 241 -26.45 -25.58 -0.95
C PHE A 241 -26.11 -26.37 -2.20
N VAL A 242 -24.83 -26.36 -2.56
CA VAL A 242 -24.31 -27.20 -3.64
C VAL A 242 -23.77 -28.50 -3.08
N ASP A 243 -23.01 -28.40 -2.00
CA ASP A 243 -22.47 -29.52 -1.23
C ASP A 243 -22.22 -29.08 0.24
N GLU A 244 -21.50 -29.91 1.01
CA GLU A 244 -21.23 -29.63 2.42
C GLU A 244 -20.31 -28.43 2.69
N ARG A 245 -19.59 -27.99 1.64
CA ARG A 245 -18.58 -26.93 1.71
C ARG A 245 -18.92 -25.72 0.85
N SER A 246 -19.97 -25.76 0.05
CA SER A 246 -20.30 -24.65 -0.85
C SER A 246 -21.79 -24.35 -0.93
N VAL A 247 -22.06 -23.06 -1.11
CA VAL A 247 -23.40 -22.50 -1.26
C VAL A 247 -23.37 -21.55 -2.46
N ASP A 248 -24.43 -21.58 -3.26
CA ASP A 248 -24.63 -20.59 -4.30
C ASP A 248 -25.66 -19.57 -3.82
N ILE A 249 -25.40 -18.29 -4.07
CA ILE A 249 -26.27 -17.19 -3.67
C ILE A 249 -26.75 -16.46 -4.92
N LEU A 250 -28.06 -16.24 -5.03
CA LEU A 250 -28.67 -15.52 -6.14
C LEU A 250 -28.56 -14.02 -5.91
N MET A 251 -27.62 -13.38 -6.60
CA MET A 251 -27.36 -11.95 -6.53
C MET A 251 -27.49 -11.34 -7.92
N ASN A 252 -28.31 -10.29 -8.07
CA ASN A 252 -28.50 -9.59 -9.34
C ASN A 252 -28.86 -10.51 -10.53
N GLY A 253 -29.68 -11.55 -10.28
CA GLY A 253 -30.09 -12.52 -11.30
C GLY A 253 -29.04 -13.56 -11.68
N LYS A 254 -27.90 -13.58 -11.00
CA LYS A 254 -26.81 -14.55 -11.20
C LYS A 254 -26.57 -15.36 -9.94
N TRP A 255 -26.19 -16.62 -10.12
CA TRP A 255 -25.79 -17.48 -9.01
C TRP A 255 -24.29 -17.38 -8.79
N LEU A 256 -23.87 -16.83 -7.67
CA LEU A 256 -22.46 -16.69 -7.30
C LEU A 256 -22.07 -17.78 -6.30
N ARG A 257 -20.90 -18.40 -6.50
CA ARG A 257 -20.39 -19.50 -5.68
C ARG A 257 -19.62 -18.98 -4.48
N PHE A 258 -20.05 -19.41 -3.29
CA PHE A 258 -19.37 -19.18 -2.04
C PHE A 258 -18.88 -20.51 -1.45
N GLU A 259 -17.69 -20.51 -0.86
CA GLU A 259 -17.06 -21.69 -0.27
C GLU A 259 -16.70 -21.47 1.20
N LEU A 260 -16.76 -22.53 1.98
CA LEU A 260 -16.45 -22.53 3.40
C LEU A 260 -15.01 -22.04 3.66
N SER A 261 -14.87 -21.06 4.56
CA SER A 261 -13.57 -20.51 5.03
C SER A 261 -12.70 -21.53 5.75
#